data_AF-A0A410RY58-F1
#
_entry.id   AF-A0A410RY58-F1
#
_cell.length_a   1.000
_cell.length_b   1.000
_cell.length_c   1.000
_cell.angle_alpha   90.00
_cell.angle_beta   90.00
_cell.angle_gamma   90.00
#
_symmetry.space_group_name_H-M   'P 1'
#
loop_
_entity.id
_entity.type
_entity.pdbx_description
1 polymer ?
#
loop_
_entity_poly.entity_id
_entity_poly.type
_entity_poly.pdbx_seq_one_letter_code
_entity_poly.pdbx_strand_id
1 'polypeptide(L)'
;MGNWAVYPAATGVPYSHQAYSISLGGTYSTHRFQWSSTQVFFQALHGHQDGNANQMASWRFNPPDYVQRIPQNPLPVHMNFWLFQGRAPKNGQEAEIVIAEFKFIPAP
;
A
#
# COMPACT_ATOMS: atom_id res chain seq x y z
N MET A 1 -5.93 4.26 -10.81
CA MET A 1 -5.07 3.06 -10.74
C MET A 1 -4.26 3.15 -9.47
N GLY A 2 -4.19 2.08 -8.70
CA GLY A 2 -3.31 1.97 -7.54
C GLY A 2 -2.01 1.24 -7.92
N ASN A 3 -0.97 1.42 -7.11
CA ASN A 3 0.30 0.71 -7.28
C ASN A 3 0.88 0.41 -5.90
N TRP A 4 1.13 -0.86 -5.61
CA TRP A 4 1.91 -1.27 -4.45
C TRP A 4 3.35 -1.46 -4.85
N ALA A 5 4.28 -1.07 -3.99
CA ALA A 5 5.71 -1.23 -4.23
C ALA A 5 6.41 -1.78 -2.98
N VAL A 6 7.44 -2.59 -3.22
CA VAL A 6 8.41 -3.02 -2.22
C VAL A 6 9.79 -2.59 -2.71
N TYR A 7 10.37 -1.62 -2.01
CA TYR A 7 11.75 -1.22 -2.22
C TYR A 7 12.69 -2.22 -1.53
N PRO A 8 13.80 -2.61 -2.16
CA PRO A 8 14.68 -3.64 -1.63
C PRO A 8 15.49 -3.16 -0.44
N ALA A 9 15.94 -4.10 0.38
CA ALA A 9 16.86 -3.85 1.50
C ALA A 9 18.29 -3.55 1.02
N ALA A 10 18.66 -4.03 -0.18
CA ALA A 10 19.98 -3.86 -0.76
C ALA A 10 19.98 -2.83 -1.90
N THR A 11 21.03 -2.02 -1.98
CA THR A 11 21.27 -1.11 -3.11
C THR A 11 21.54 -1.89 -4.40
N GLY A 12 21.12 -1.35 -5.54
CA GLY A 12 21.34 -1.98 -6.85
C GLY A 12 20.33 -3.08 -7.21
N VAL A 13 19.45 -3.46 -6.28
CA VAL A 13 18.31 -4.33 -6.57
C VAL A 13 17.14 -3.46 -7.06
N PRO A 14 16.43 -3.83 -8.14
CA PRO A 14 15.22 -3.13 -8.56
C PRO A 14 14.08 -3.34 -7.56
N TYR A 15 13.27 -2.30 -7.33
CA TYR A 15 12.04 -2.43 -6.57
C TYR A 15 11.04 -3.32 -7.32
N SER A 16 10.17 -3.99 -6.56
CA SER A 16 9.05 -4.77 -7.10
C SER A 16 7.76 -3.99 -6.92
N HIS A 17 6.84 -4.07 -7.88
CA HIS A 17 5.57 -3.38 -7.76
C HIS A 17 4.45 -4.13 -8.47
N GLN A 18 3.21 -3.85 -8.06
CA GLN A 18 2.01 -4.42 -8.64
C GLN A 18 0.96 -3.32 -8.79
N ALA A 19 0.67 -2.98 -10.04
CA ALA A 19 -0.45 -2.12 -10.37
C ALA A 19 -1.78 -2.88 -10.18
N TYR A 20 -2.81 -2.15 -9.77
CA TYR A 20 -4.16 -2.67 -9.63
C TYR A 20 -5.20 -1.59 -9.95
N SER A 21 -6.38 -2.02 -10.37
CA SER A 21 -7.50 -1.10 -10.60
C SER A 21 -8.11 -0.69 -9.27
N ILE A 22 -8.24 0.62 -9.05
CA ILE A 22 -9.08 1.15 -7.97
C ILE A 22 -10.45 1.35 -8.58
N SER A 23 -11.38 0.48 -8.23
CA SER A 23 -12.80 0.62 -8.54
C SER A 23 -13.50 0.57 -7.19
N LEU A 24 -14.09 1.67 -6.75
CA LEU A 24 -14.78 1.74 -5.47
C LEU A 24 -16.28 1.51 -5.68
N GLY A 25 -16.86 0.53 -4.96
CA GLY A 25 -18.31 0.33 -4.91
C GLY A 25 -19.03 1.26 -3.93
N GLY A 26 -18.33 2.23 -3.34
CA GLY A 26 -18.82 3.16 -2.33
C GLY A 26 -17.75 4.19 -1.98
N THR A 27 -17.91 4.90 -0.86
CA THR A 27 -16.99 6.00 -0.49
C THR A 27 -15.74 5.53 0.27
N TYR A 28 -15.84 4.41 0.99
CA TYR A 28 -14.81 3.98 1.93
C TYR A 28 -14.01 2.78 1.41
N SER A 29 -12.75 2.73 1.81
CA SER A 29 -11.86 1.58 1.57
C SER A 29 -10.95 1.35 2.77
N THR A 30 -10.44 0.12 2.87
CA THR A 30 -9.38 -0.25 3.81
C THR A 30 -8.17 -0.74 3.03
N HIS A 31 -6.99 -0.21 3.32
CA HIS A 31 -5.73 -0.65 2.74
C HIS A 31 -4.85 -1.25 3.83
N ARG A 32 -4.40 -2.49 3.62
CA ARG A 32 -3.64 -3.26 4.61
C ARG A 32 -2.31 -3.73 4.03
N PHE A 33 -1.27 -3.62 4.85
CA PHE A 33 0.05 -4.18 4.61
C PHE A 33 0.39 -5.12 5.75
N GLN A 34 0.41 -6.42 5.48
CA GLN A 34 0.92 -7.43 6.41
C GLN A 34 2.36 -7.72 6.03
N TRP A 35 3.30 -7.26 6.86
CA TRP A 35 4.72 -7.27 6.55
C TRP A 35 5.47 -8.20 7.51
N SER A 36 6.24 -9.14 6.95
CA SER A 36 7.20 -9.98 7.67
C SER A 36 8.58 -9.90 7.02
N SER A 37 9.59 -10.53 7.63
CA SER A 37 10.95 -10.60 7.06
C SER A 37 11.00 -11.35 5.73
N THR A 38 10.05 -12.25 5.46
CA THR A 38 10.04 -13.13 4.29
C THR A 38 8.98 -12.76 3.26
N GLN A 39 7.97 -11.99 3.64
CA GLN A 39 6.84 -11.67 2.76
C GLN A 39 6.19 -10.34 3.10
N VAL A 40 5.64 -9.69 2.07
CA VAL A 40 4.68 -8.60 2.24
C VAL A 40 3.37 -8.97 1.54
N PHE A 41 2.26 -8.94 2.25
CA PHE A 41 0.92 -9.11 1.69
C PHE A 41 0.17 -7.78 1.71
N PHE A 42 -0.18 -7.31 0.51
CA PHE A 42 -0.96 -6.11 0.27
C PHE A 42 -2.41 -6.49 0.03
N GLN A 43 -3.32 -5.71 0.60
CA GLN A 43 -4.76 -5.89 0.39
C GLN A 43 -5.46 -4.54 0.30
N ALA A 44 -6.38 -4.42 -0.66
CA ALA A 44 -7.35 -3.34 -0.75
C ALA A 44 -8.75 -3.94 -0.63
N LEU A 45 -9.56 -3.38 0.26
CA LEU A 45 -10.90 -3.83 0.59
C LEU A 45 -11.89 -2.67 0.44
N HIS A 46 -13.13 -2.98 0.11
CA HIS A 46 -14.23 -2.01 0.21
C HIS A 46 -14.68 -1.84 1.66
N GLY A 47 -15.09 -0.62 2.01
CA GLY A 47 -15.59 -0.27 3.34
C GLY A 47 -14.48 -0.09 4.38
N HIS A 48 -14.86 0.45 5.53
CA HIS A 48 -14.06 0.37 6.76
C HIS A 48 -14.35 -0.97 7.44
N GLN A 49 -13.32 -1.79 7.63
CA GLN A 49 -13.47 -3.09 8.28
C GLN A 49 -12.13 -3.67 8.74
N ASP A 50 -12.19 -4.55 9.74
CA ASP A 50 -11.07 -5.38 10.18
C ASP A 50 -11.02 -6.77 9.50
N GLY A 51 -12.09 -7.17 8.81
CA GLY A 51 -12.21 -8.47 8.14
C GLY A 51 -11.42 -8.58 6.83
N ASN A 52 -11.78 -9.60 6.03
CA ASN A 52 -11.23 -9.86 4.68
C ASN A 52 -12.34 -9.87 3.61
N ALA A 53 -13.56 -9.44 3.94
CA ALA A 53 -14.67 -9.45 3.00
C ALA A 53 -14.49 -8.36 1.93
N ASN A 54 -15.19 -8.46 0.79
CA ASN A 54 -15.23 -7.40 -0.24
C ASN A 54 -13.83 -6.96 -0.71
N GLN A 55 -12.95 -7.93 -1.00
CA GLN A 55 -11.62 -7.65 -1.52
C GLN A 55 -11.68 -7.06 -2.93
N MET A 56 -11.07 -5.89 -3.09
CA MET A 56 -10.90 -5.20 -4.36
C MET A 56 -9.66 -5.71 -5.10
N ALA A 57 -8.55 -5.85 -4.38
CA ALA A 57 -7.29 -6.35 -4.92
C ALA A 57 -6.39 -6.91 -3.81
N SER A 58 -5.45 -7.77 -4.18
CA SER A 58 -4.38 -8.21 -3.28
C SER A 58 -3.10 -8.54 -4.04
N TRP A 59 -1.96 -8.44 -3.36
CA TRP A 59 -0.68 -8.89 -3.90
C TRP A 59 0.17 -9.52 -2.79
N ARG A 60 0.66 -10.73 -3.05
CA ARG A 60 1.59 -11.44 -2.17
C ARG A 60 3.00 -11.38 -2.76
N PHE A 61 3.87 -10.60 -2.13
CA PHE A 61 5.28 -10.53 -2.46
C PHE A 61 6.07 -11.47 -1.56
N ASN A 62 6.52 -12.61 -2.10
CA ASN A 62 7.24 -13.67 -1.36
C ASN A 62 8.46 -14.15 -2.17
N PRO A 63 9.47 -13.29 -2.38
CA PRO A 63 10.64 -13.65 -3.16
C PRO A 63 11.53 -14.66 -2.41
N PRO A 64 12.24 -15.55 -3.12
CA PRO A 64 13.19 -16.47 -2.50
C PRO A 64 14.40 -15.75 -1.87
N ASP A 65 14.79 -14.59 -2.40
CA ASP A 65 15.87 -13.72 -1.93
C ASP A 65 15.36 -12.59 -1.01
N TYR A 66 14.45 -12.93 -0.09
CA TYR A 66 13.77 -11.97 0.79
C TYR A 66 14.71 -11.05 1.58
N VAL A 67 15.88 -11.52 2.01
CA VAL A 67 16.86 -10.68 2.74
C VAL A 67 17.32 -9.48 1.91
N GLN A 68 17.41 -9.63 0.59
CA GLN A 68 17.80 -8.53 -0.30
C GLN A 68 16.62 -7.67 -0.75
N ARG A 69 15.44 -8.28 -0.87
CA ARG A 69 14.26 -7.65 -1.49
C ARG A 69 13.24 -7.07 -0.52
N ILE A 70 13.28 -7.47 0.75
CA ILE A 70 12.37 -6.97 1.78
C ILE A 70 13.22 -6.32 2.86
N PRO A 71 12.97 -5.03 3.19
CA PRO A 71 13.58 -4.37 4.33
C PRO A 71 13.46 -5.20 5.61
N GLN A 72 14.60 -5.40 6.28
CA GLN A 72 14.72 -6.23 7.49
C GLN A 72 14.78 -5.42 8.79
N ASN A 73 14.84 -4.09 8.69
CA ASN A 73 14.86 -3.18 9.84
C ASN A 73 13.47 -2.56 10.04
N PRO A 74 13.15 -2.08 11.26
CA PRO A 74 11.94 -1.31 11.50
C PRO A 74 11.81 -0.13 10.53
N LEU A 75 10.62 0.04 9.96
CA LEU A 75 10.31 1.11 9.02
C LEU A 75 9.28 2.06 9.65
N PRO A 76 9.51 3.39 9.61
CA PRO A 76 8.47 4.35 9.95
C PRO A 76 7.37 4.35 8.90
N VAL A 77 6.14 4.63 9.33
CA VAL A 77 5.02 4.86 8.40
C VAL A 77 5.05 6.33 7.97
N HIS A 78 5.06 6.55 6.66
CA HIS A 78 4.92 7.86 6.05
C HIS A 78 3.70 7.89 5.13
N MET A 79 2.86 8.90 5.28
CA MET A 79 1.70 9.15 4.43
C MET A 79 1.81 10.56 3.89
N ASN A 80 1.74 10.71 2.57
CA ASN A 80 1.86 11.99 1.89
C ASN A 80 0.76 12.12 0.84
N PHE A 81 0.22 13.33 0.72
CA PHE A 81 -0.71 13.71 -0.33
C PHE A 81 -0.15 14.92 -1.07
N TRP A 82 0.07 14.78 -2.37
CA TRP A 82 0.70 15.80 -3.21
C TRP A 82 0.08 15.87 -4.60
N LEU A 83 0.30 17.01 -5.24
CA LEU A 83 0.00 17.20 -6.65
C LEU A 83 1.05 16.51 -7.52
N PHE A 84 0.61 15.78 -8.53
CA PHE A 84 1.54 15.19 -9.50
C PHE A 84 2.22 16.29 -10.31
N GLN A 85 3.55 16.40 -10.19
CA GLN A 85 4.36 17.47 -10.79
C GLN A 85 3.91 18.89 -10.39
N GLY A 86 3.31 19.06 -9.21
CA GLY A 86 2.79 20.35 -8.75
C GLY A 86 1.57 20.87 -9.52
N ARG A 87 0.98 20.07 -10.42
CA ARG A 87 -0.16 20.47 -11.24
C ARG A 87 -1.47 20.23 -10.50
N ALA A 88 -2.38 21.21 -10.59
CA ALA A 88 -3.73 21.07 -10.06
C ALA A 88 -4.45 19.83 -10.63
N PRO A 89 -5.44 19.26 -9.91
CA PRO A 89 -6.27 18.18 -10.44
C PRO A 89 -6.89 18.55 -11.78
N LYS A 90 -6.99 17.58 -12.71
CA LYS A 90 -7.44 17.84 -14.09
C LYS A 90 -8.84 18.45 -14.20
N ASN A 91 -9.70 18.19 -13.23
CA ASN A 91 -11.06 18.71 -13.17
C ASN A 91 -11.13 20.11 -12.52
N GLY A 92 -10.01 20.67 -12.07
CA GLY A 92 -9.94 21.99 -11.41
C GLY A 92 -10.62 22.04 -10.04
N GLN A 93 -10.99 20.90 -9.47
CA GLN A 93 -11.66 20.83 -8.17
C GLN A 93 -10.66 20.48 -7.08
N GLU A 94 -11.07 20.74 -5.83
CA GLU A 94 -10.36 20.25 -4.66
C GLU A 94 -10.26 18.72 -4.68
N ALA A 95 -9.15 18.20 -4.18
CA ALA A 95 -8.96 16.79 -3.93
C ALA A 95 -8.65 16.61 -2.45
N GLU A 96 -9.41 15.74 -1.78
CA GLU A 96 -9.28 15.44 -0.36
C GLU A 96 -9.12 13.93 -0.17
N ILE A 97 -8.32 13.54 0.82
CA ILE A 97 -8.28 12.18 1.35
C ILE A 97 -8.44 12.26 2.87
N VAL A 98 -9.50 11.65 3.39
CA VAL A 98 -9.75 11.55 4.82
C VAL A 98 -9.27 10.19 5.32
N ILE A 99 -8.28 10.18 6.23
CA ILE A 99 -7.85 8.98 6.94
C ILE A 99 -8.66 8.88 8.23
N ALA A 100 -9.72 8.07 8.22
CA ALA A 100 -10.61 7.92 9.36
C ALA A 100 -9.96 7.16 10.54
N GLU A 101 -9.08 6.20 10.25
CA GLU A 101 -8.35 5.42 11.26
C GLU A 101 -6.99 4.98 10.71
N PHE A 102 -6.00 4.89 11.60
CA PHE A 102 -4.73 4.21 11.36
C PHE A 102 -4.44 3.23 12.50
N LYS A 103 -4.07 2.00 12.15
CA LYS A 103 -3.73 0.93 13.10
C LYS A 103 -2.40 0.30 12.73
N PHE A 104 -1.49 0.25 13.71
CA PHE A 104 -0.24 -0.48 13.62
C PHE A 104 -0.24 -1.62 14.65
N ILE A 105 0.03 -2.84 14.17
CA ILE A 105 0.18 -4.03 15.00
C ILE A 105 1.61 -4.52 14.77
N PRO A 106 2.51 -4.47 15.77
CA PRO A 106 3.84 -5.03 15.65
C PRO A 106 3.78 -6.52 15.29
N ALA A 107 4.75 -7.01 14.54
CA ALA A 107 4.94 -8.45 14.39
C ALA A 107 5.25 -9.07 15.78
N PRO A 108 4.80 -10.31 16.06
CA PRO A 108 5.08 -11.01 17.30
C PRO A 108 6.58 -11.18 17.58
#